data_AF-A0AAP8MVG0-F1
#
_entry.id   AF-A0AAP8MVG0-F1
#
_cell.length_a   1.000
_cell.length_b   1.000
_cell.length_c   1.000
_cell.angle_alpha   90.00
_cell.angle_beta   90.00
_cell.angle_gamma   90.00
#
_symmetry.space_group_name_H-M   'P 1'
#
loop_
_entity.id
_entity.type
_entity.pdbx_description
1 polymer ?
#
loop_
_entity_poly.entity_id
_entity_poly.type
_entity_poly.pdbx_seq_one_letter_code
_entity_poly.pdbx_strand_id
1 'polypeptide(L)'
;MKKLILLLPFFLAACSSSVHMSQVSNDPSVHLNNPQTVEVETAQTVVMGFAFDTDYVDDAYAQVMQQCPTGASMVNVEYVTDHGFLHWTNIIRMKALCSK
;
A
#
# COMPACT_ATOMS: atom_id res chain seq x y z
N MET A 1 34.44 -14.07 -25.02
CA MET A 1 33.11 -13.43 -24.80
C MET A 1 32.05 -14.39 -24.23
N LYS A 2 32.41 -15.50 -23.56
CA LYS A 2 31.45 -16.48 -23.02
C LYS A 2 31.11 -16.27 -21.53
N LYS A 3 31.92 -15.48 -20.81
CA LYS A 3 31.79 -15.23 -19.37
C LYS A 3 30.77 -14.15 -19.00
N LEU A 4 30.29 -13.34 -19.96
CA LEU A 4 29.35 -12.25 -19.70
C LEU A 4 27.88 -12.72 -19.56
N ILE A 5 27.57 -13.92 -20.06
CA ILE A 5 26.21 -14.50 -19.99
C ILE A 5 25.85 -14.97 -18.57
N LEU A 6 26.85 -15.18 -17.70
CA LEU A 6 26.63 -15.69 -16.33
C LEU A 6 26.00 -14.64 -15.38
N LEU A 7 26.03 -13.35 -15.73
CA LEU A 7 25.50 -12.26 -14.89
C LEU A 7 24.06 -11.85 -15.26
N LEU A 8 23.48 -12.44 -16.32
CA LEU A 8 22.14 -12.13 -16.79
C LEU A 8 20.99 -12.47 -15.80
N PRO A 9 21.03 -13.53 -14.96
CA PRO A 9 19.89 -13.84 -14.09
C PRO A 9 19.73 -12.87 -12.91
N PHE A 10 20.75 -12.05 -12.58
CA PHE A 10 20.63 -11.02 -11.54
C PHE A 10 19.78 -9.82 -11.96
N PHE A 11 19.56 -9.63 -13.27
CA PHE A 11 18.75 -8.53 -13.79
C PHE A 11 17.27 -8.90 -14.01
N LEU A 12 16.88 -10.15 -13.72
CA LEU A 12 15.47 -10.57 -13.70
C LEU A 12 14.83 -10.23 -12.36
N ALA A 13 14.96 -8.98 -11.90
CA ALA A 13 14.06 -8.46 -10.88
C ALA A 13 12.65 -8.51 -11.47
N ALA A 14 11.89 -9.53 -11.08
CA ALA A 14 10.54 -9.72 -11.55
C ALA A 14 9.68 -8.60 -10.97
N CYS A 15 9.57 -7.47 -11.68
CA CYS A 15 8.71 -6.33 -11.31
C CYS A 15 7.24 -6.69 -11.48
N SER A 16 6.76 -7.74 -10.80
CA SER A 16 5.36 -8.12 -10.78
C SER A 16 4.70 -7.57 -9.53
N SER A 17 3.69 -6.74 -9.74
CA SER A 17 2.80 -6.23 -8.69
C SER A 17 1.50 -7.04 -8.70
N SER A 18 0.97 -7.34 -7.52
CA SER A 18 -0.33 -8.01 -7.40
C SER A 18 -1.17 -7.35 -6.32
N VAL A 19 -2.38 -6.92 -6.69
CA VAL A 19 -3.42 -6.57 -5.73
C VAL A 19 -4.11 -7.86 -5.32
N HIS A 20 -3.96 -8.27 -4.07
CA HIS A 20 -4.49 -9.55 -3.59
C HIS A 20 -5.72 -9.38 -2.70
N MET A 21 -5.98 -8.15 -2.24
CA MET A 21 -7.21 -7.80 -1.53
C MET A 21 -7.58 -6.34 -1.80
N SER A 22 -8.87 -6.08 -2.03
CA SER A 22 -9.45 -4.73 -2.06
C SER A 22 -10.79 -4.77 -1.35
N GLN A 23 -10.93 -3.96 -0.31
CA GLN A 23 -12.14 -3.87 0.51
C GLN A 23 -12.66 -2.45 0.51
N VAL A 24 -13.98 -2.30 0.38
CA VAL A 24 -14.65 -1.01 0.46
C VAL A 24 -15.62 -1.06 1.63
N SER A 25 -15.58 -0.04 2.48
CA SER A 25 -16.54 0.18 3.56
C SER A 25 -17.14 1.57 3.42
N ASN A 26 -18.41 1.70 3.77
CA ASN A 26 -19.14 2.95 3.72
C ASN A 26 -19.87 3.18 5.05
N ASP A 27 -19.80 4.41 5.55
CA ASP A 27 -20.54 4.87 6.71
C ASP A 27 -21.53 5.96 6.29
N PRO A 28 -22.84 5.64 6.23
CA PRO A 28 -23.86 6.62 5.83
C PRO A 28 -24.13 7.69 6.88
N SER A 29 -23.60 7.57 8.11
CA SER A 29 -23.78 8.55 9.18
C SER A 29 -22.85 9.78 9.04
N VAL A 30 -21.80 9.67 8.22
CA VAL A 30 -20.85 10.75 7.99
C VAL A 30 -21.38 11.68 6.89
N HIS A 31 -21.74 12.90 7.29
CA HIS A 31 -22.18 13.95 6.36
C HIS A 31 -20.99 14.76 5.84
N LEU A 32 -20.79 14.75 4.53
CA LEU A 32 -19.69 15.45 3.89
C LEU A 32 -20.08 16.88 3.50
N ASN A 33 -19.40 17.85 4.10
CA ASN A 33 -19.31 19.22 3.60
C ASN A 33 -18.01 19.37 2.81
N ASN A 34 -18.09 19.85 1.56
CA ASN A 34 -16.94 20.01 0.66
C ASN A 34 -16.08 18.73 0.55
N PRO A 35 -16.61 17.66 -0.09
CA PRO A 35 -15.97 16.35 -0.11
C PRO A 35 -14.59 16.40 -0.79
N GLN A 36 -13.63 15.70 -0.21
CA GLN A 36 -12.30 15.47 -0.76
C GLN A 36 -11.93 13.99 -0.62
N THR A 37 -11.14 13.51 -1.58
CA THR A 37 -10.54 12.18 -1.50
C THR A 37 -9.10 12.32 -1.03
N VAL A 38 -8.74 11.56 -0.01
CA VAL A 38 -7.36 11.42 0.45
C VAL A 38 -6.87 10.04 0.08
N GLU A 39 -5.59 9.94 -0.28
CA GLU A 39 -4.93 8.68 -0.59
C GLU A 39 -3.62 8.62 0.19
N VAL A 40 -3.43 7.54 0.92
CA VAL A 40 -2.25 7.25 1.72
C VAL A 40 -1.70 5.91 1.28
N GLU A 41 -0.38 5.85 1.08
CA GLU A 41 0.32 4.63 0.75
C GLU A 41 1.50 4.45 1.72
N THR A 42 1.57 3.30 2.37
CA THR A 42 2.71 2.90 3.22
C THR A 42 3.14 1.50 2.83
N ALA A 43 4.36 1.13 3.22
CA ALA A 43 4.97 -0.10 2.78
C ALA A 43 5.77 -0.80 3.88
N GLN A 44 5.81 -2.12 3.81
CA GLN A 44 6.69 -3.02 4.54
C GLN A 44 7.58 -3.74 3.54
N THR A 45 8.89 -3.69 3.74
CA THR A 45 9.84 -4.43 2.90
C THR A 45 10.23 -5.75 3.57
N VAL A 46 10.29 -6.81 2.78
CA VAL A 46 10.78 -8.12 3.22
C VAL A 46 11.95 -8.56 2.36
N VAL A 47 13.06 -8.90 3.00
CA VAL A 47 14.29 -9.37 2.34
C VAL A 47 14.68 -10.70 2.94
N MET A 48 14.80 -11.75 2.12
CA MET A 48 15.15 -13.09 2.57
C MET A 48 14.26 -13.61 3.73
N GLY A 49 13.01 -13.12 3.83
CA GLY A 49 12.08 -13.44 4.92
C GLY A 49 12.17 -12.55 6.16
N PHE A 50 13.11 -11.61 6.24
CA PHE A 50 13.16 -10.61 7.31
C PHE A 50 12.31 -9.39 6.94
N ALA A 51 11.32 -9.07 7.78
CA ALA A 51 10.41 -7.94 7.59
C ALA A 51 10.89 -6.69 8.31
N PHE A 52 10.78 -5.55 7.65
CA PHE A 52 11.11 -4.21 8.13
C PHE A 52 9.88 -3.30 7.99
N ASP A 53 9.73 -2.31 8.87
CA ASP A 53 8.58 -1.39 8.87
C ASP A 53 7.24 -2.13 9.08
N THR A 54 7.16 -2.92 10.16
CA THR A 54 6.03 -3.82 10.43
C THR A 54 4.73 -3.11 10.78
N ASP A 55 4.80 -1.84 11.17
CA ASP A 55 3.66 -1.05 11.62
C ASP A 55 3.02 -0.26 10.47
N TYR A 56 3.40 -0.55 9.21
CA TYR A 56 2.97 0.20 8.03
C TYR A 56 1.45 0.35 7.88
N VAL A 57 0.65 -0.65 8.31
CA VAL A 57 -0.82 -0.58 8.30
C VAL A 57 -1.34 0.47 9.29
N ASP A 58 -0.77 0.49 10.49
CA ASP A 58 -1.13 1.45 11.53
C ASP A 58 -0.68 2.86 11.15
N ASP A 59 0.48 2.98 10.51
CA ASP A 59 0.97 4.25 9.96
C ASP A 59 0.04 4.80 8.87
N ALA A 60 -0.45 3.94 7.96
CA ALA A 60 -1.42 4.35 6.94
C ALA A 60 -2.73 4.82 7.59
N TYR A 61 -3.24 4.07 8.56
CA TYR A 61 -4.45 4.45 9.30
C TYR A 61 -4.28 5.80 10.01
N ALA A 62 -3.16 6.00 10.72
CA ALA A 62 -2.86 7.25 11.41
C ALA A 62 -2.78 8.43 10.43
N GLN A 63 -2.13 8.26 9.28
CA GLN A 63 -2.05 9.27 8.23
C GLN A 63 -3.41 9.61 7.61
N VAL A 64 -4.30 8.63 7.41
CA VAL A 64 -5.68 8.89 6.99
C VAL A 64 -6.43 9.70 8.04
N MET A 65 -6.33 9.32 9.32
CA MET A 65 -7.01 10.03 10.41
C MET A 65 -6.50 11.46 10.62
N GLN A 66 -5.22 11.73 10.34
CA GLN A 66 -4.68 13.10 10.34
C GLN A 66 -5.30 13.97 9.24
N GLN A 67 -5.61 13.39 8.07
CA GLN A 67 -6.20 14.11 6.94
C GLN A 67 -7.74 14.14 6.99
N CYS A 68 -8.37 13.18 7.69
CA CYS A 68 -9.82 13.07 7.87
C CYS A 68 -10.20 13.03 9.37
N PRO A 69 -9.97 14.11 10.14
CA PRO A 69 -10.16 14.11 11.59
C PRO A 69 -11.62 13.93 12.03
N THR A 70 -12.57 14.27 11.16
CA THR A 70 -14.02 14.09 11.38
C THR A 70 -14.53 12.70 10.97
N GLY A 71 -13.64 11.81 10.51
CA GLY A 71 -13.98 10.52 9.93
C GLY A 71 -14.21 10.58 8.42
N ALA A 72 -14.34 9.39 7.81
CA ALA A 72 -14.54 9.20 6.38
C ALA A 72 -15.88 8.50 6.11
N SER A 73 -16.62 8.96 5.11
CA SER A 73 -17.90 8.32 4.72
C SER A 73 -17.69 7.06 3.89
N MET A 74 -16.53 6.93 3.26
CA MET A 74 -16.15 5.76 2.48
C MET A 74 -14.65 5.56 2.61
N VAL A 75 -14.23 4.32 2.79
CA VAL A 75 -12.83 3.93 2.84
C VAL A 75 -12.64 2.72 1.92
N ASN A 76 -11.63 2.78 1.08
CA ASN A 76 -11.13 1.66 0.32
C ASN A 76 -9.72 1.32 0.79
N VAL A 77 -9.48 0.05 1.08
CA VAL A 77 -8.18 -0.48 1.49
C VAL A 77 -7.76 -1.52 0.45
N GLU A 78 -6.61 -1.28 -0.19
CA GLU A 78 -5.98 -2.19 -1.14
C GLU A 78 -4.69 -2.74 -0.53
N TYR A 79 -4.53 -4.07 -0.57
CA TYR A 79 -3.27 -4.73 -0.25
C TYR A 79 -2.58 -5.13 -1.56
N VAL A 80 -1.39 -4.61 -1.76
CA VAL A 80 -0.58 -4.79 -2.97
C VAL A 80 0.76 -5.40 -2.57
N THR A 81 1.27 -6.32 -3.37
CA THR A 81 2.61 -6.88 -3.17
C THR A 81 3.42 -6.76 -4.45
N ASP A 82 4.52 -6.03 -4.34
CA ASP A 82 5.55 -5.95 -5.37
C ASP A 82 6.60 -7.02 -5.12
N HIS A 83 6.79 -7.91 -6.08
CA HIS A 83 7.69 -9.06 -5.93
C HIS A 83 9.07 -8.74 -6.50
N GLY A 84 10.05 -9.53 -6.07
CA GLY A 84 11.42 -9.52 -6.52
C GLY A 84 12.10 -10.85 -6.18
N PHE A 85 13.35 -11.02 -6.59
CA PHE A 85 14.10 -12.23 -6.28
C PHE A 85 14.53 -12.20 -4.80
N LEU A 86 13.90 -13.05 -3.98
CA LEU A 86 14.11 -13.12 -2.51
C LEU A 86 13.84 -11.80 -1.78
N HIS A 87 13.03 -10.94 -2.37
CA HIS A 87 12.65 -9.62 -1.87
C HIS A 87 11.19 -9.37 -2.28
N TRP A 88 10.39 -8.78 -1.41
CA TRP A 88 9.09 -8.22 -1.80
C TRP A 88 8.73 -7.02 -0.93
N THR A 89 7.87 -6.17 -1.45
CA THR A 89 7.32 -5.02 -0.73
C THR A 89 5.82 -5.18 -0.62
N ASN A 90 5.31 -5.27 0.60
CA ASN A 90 3.88 -5.20 0.88
C ASN A 90 3.50 -3.74 0.99
N ILE A 91 2.51 -3.31 0.22
CA ILE A 91 2.01 -1.95 0.17
C ILE A 91 0.55 -1.99 0.60
N ILE A 92 0.18 -1.08 1.51
CA ILE A 92 -1.23 -0.83 1.81
C ILE A 92 -1.58 0.56 1.29
N ARG A 93 -2.61 0.61 0.46
CA ARG A 93 -3.14 1.85 -0.10
C ARG A 93 -4.52 2.08 0.48
N MET A 94 -4.68 3.16 1.22
CA MET A 94 -5.94 3.58 1.82
C MET A 94 -6.44 4.82 1.11
N LYS A 95 -7.61 4.72 0.49
CA LYS A 95 -8.34 5.84 -0.10
C LYS A 95 -9.54 6.14 0.77
N ALA A 96 -9.70 7.38 1.20
CA ALA A 96 -10.83 7.77 2.02
C ALA A 96 -11.53 9.01 1.45
N LEU A 97 -12.86 9.01 1.53
CA LEU A 97 -13.69 10.16 1.17
C LEU A 97 -14.12 10.85 2.46
N CYS A 98 -13.68 12.09 2.66
CA CYS A 98 -13.98 12.87 3.86
C CYS A 98 -14.20 14.34 3.54
N SER A 99 -14.61 15.12 4.55
CA SER A 99 -14.69 16.57 4.44
C SER A 99 -13.31 17.21 4.44
N LYS A 100 -13.19 18.34 3.77
CA LYS A 100 -12.02 19.20 3.87
C LYS A 100 -11.95 19.97 5.17
#